data_AF-A0A961USY3-F1
#
_entry.id   AF-A0A961USY3-F1
#
_cell.length_a   1.000
_cell.length_b   1.000
_cell.length_c   1.000
_cell.angle_alpha   90.00
_cell.angle_beta   90.00
_cell.angle_gamma   90.00
#
_symmetry.space_group_name_H-M   'P 1'
#
loop_
_entity.id
_entity.type
_entity.pdbx_description
1 polymer ?
#
loop_
_entity_poly.entity_id
_entity_poly.type
_entity_poly.pdbx_seq_one_letter_code
_entity_poly.pdbx_strand_id
1 'polypeptide(L)'
;WTKKNVHPGKIVSTSQEVEVMVLEVDPNKRRISLGLKQCLDNPWSAFATEHPAGSVLEGEVKNRTEFGLFVGLPGDVDGMVHLSDLDWNRPGEQAIEDYERGQSVQVKVLDVDVEKERISLGIKQLGGDPFEEAGGEVRKGSVVTCEVTEVKDNGIEVKIVDADLTAFIRRADLARDRGDQRPERFAAGERVDARVTQFDRKNRKVSVSIKALEMAEEKEAIAQYGSTDSGASLGDILGAALNKAQDKDGDKE
;
A
#
# COMPACT_ATOMS: atom_id res chain seq x y z
N TRP A 1 13.43 -28.03 18.82
CA TRP A 1 14.00 -26.79 18.29
C TRP A 1 15.52 -26.86 18.22
N THR A 2 16.19 -27.66 19.06
CA THR A 2 17.55 -28.15 18.75
C THR A 2 17.56 -28.90 17.41
N LYS A 3 18.56 -28.62 16.56
CA LYS A 3 18.78 -29.20 15.22
C LYS A 3 18.41 -30.69 15.17
N LYS A 4 17.58 -31.09 14.21
CA LYS A 4 17.29 -32.51 13.94
C LYS A 4 18.63 -33.23 13.68
N ASN A 5 18.88 -34.32 14.42
CA ASN A 5 20.07 -35.18 14.33
C ASN A 5 21.41 -34.55 14.71
N VAL A 6 21.55 -34.02 15.93
CA VAL A 6 22.88 -33.80 16.50
C VAL A 6 23.24 -34.98 17.40
N HIS A 7 24.36 -35.66 17.10
CA HIS A 7 24.87 -36.74 17.93
C HIS A 7 25.15 -36.21 19.35
N PRO A 8 24.70 -36.87 20.43
CA PRO A 8 24.79 -36.33 21.79
C PRO A 8 26.23 -35.98 22.20
N GLY A 9 27.22 -36.77 21.77
CA GLY A 9 28.64 -36.48 22.01
C GLY A 9 29.20 -35.22 21.32
N LYS A 10 28.44 -34.54 20.46
CA LYS A 10 28.81 -33.24 19.87
C LYS A 10 28.21 -32.06 20.65
N ILE A 11 27.18 -32.31 21.47
CA ILE A 11 26.47 -31.27 22.23
C ILE A 11 26.98 -31.22 23.68
N VAL A 12 27.27 -32.38 24.26
CA VAL A 12 27.69 -32.51 25.66
C VAL A 12 28.93 -33.40 25.77
N SER A 13 29.87 -32.99 26.62
CA SER A 13 31.07 -33.78 26.94
C SER A 13 30.83 -34.65 28.17
N THR A 14 31.49 -35.82 28.27
CA THR A 14 31.30 -36.78 29.37
C THR A 14 31.64 -36.25 30.77
N SER A 15 32.31 -35.09 30.85
CA SER A 15 32.76 -34.48 32.11
C SER A 15 32.13 -33.11 32.37
N GLN A 16 31.12 -32.72 31.59
CA GLN A 16 30.46 -31.43 31.70
C GLN A 16 29.24 -31.55 32.62
N GLU A 17 29.16 -30.70 33.65
CA GLU A 17 27.93 -30.52 34.41
C GLU A 17 26.94 -29.73 33.56
N VAL A 18 25.71 -30.26 33.43
CA VAL A 18 24.65 -29.65 32.62
C VAL A 18 23.37 -29.52 33.43
N GLU A 19 22.69 -28.41 33.25
CA GLU A 19 21.39 -28.18 33.85
C GLU A 19 20.32 -28.96 33.06
N VAL A 20 19.51 -29.73 33.78
CA VAL A 20 18.49 -30.61 33.19
C VAL A 20 17.22 -30.59 34.03
N MET A 21 16.08 -30.63 33.34
CA MET A 21 14.78 -30.74 33.99
C MET A 21 14.33 -32.20 34.04
N VAL A 22 13.76 -32.61 35.18
CA VAL A 22 13.16 -33.94 35.31
C VAL A 22 11.82 -33.95 34.57
N LEU A 23 11.69 -34.83 33.57
CA LEU A 23 10.46 -34.98 32.80
C LEU A 23 9.55 -36.05 33.40
N GLU A 24 10.13 -37.20 33.70
CA GLU A 24 9.37 -38.36 34.17
C GLU A 24 10.23 -39.15 35.14
N VAL A 25 9.63 -39.60 36.24
CA VAL A 25 10.25 -40.49 37.22
C VAL A 25 9.41 -41.75 37.25
N ASP A 26 10.00 -42.86 36.83
CA ASP A 26 9.33 -44.16 36.76
C ASP A 26 9.94 -45.08 37.84
N PRO A 27 9.36 -45.12 39.06
CA PRO A 27 9.96 -45.80 40.20
C PRO A 27 10.02 -47.32 40.03
N ASN A 28 9.06 -47.90 39.30
CA ASN A 28 9.01 -49.33 39.03
C ASN A 28 10.18 -49.82 38.16
N LYS A 29 10.62 -48.98 37.21
CA LYS A 29 11.75 -49.27 36.31
C LYS A 29 13.06 -48.66 36.79
N ARG A 30 13.06 -47.95 37.94
CA ARG A 30 14.20 -47.17 38.47
C ARG A 30 14.83 -46.27 37.41
N ARG A 31 13.99 -45.63 36.59
CA ARG A 31 14.42 -44.77 35.48
C ARG A 31 13.96 -43.34 35.71
N ILE A 32 14.86 -42.39 35.49
CA ILE A 32 14.57 -40.96 35.51
C ILE A 32 14.83 -40.43 34.10
N SER A 33 13.80 -39.87 33.49
CA SER A 33 13.89 -39.20 32.20
C SER A 33 14.23 -37.73 32.45
N LEU A 34 15.40 -37.32 32.00
CA LEU A 34 15.90 -35.95 32.10
C LEU A 34 15.87 -35.29 30.73
N GLY A 35 15.55 -34.00 30.67
CA GLY A 35 15.50 -33.23 29.45
C GLY A 35 16.41 -32.01 29.53
N LEU A 36 17.32 -31.86 28.55
CA LEU A 36 18.11 -30.63 28.35
C LEU A 36 17.30 -29.51 27.68
N LYS A 37 16.29 -29.85 26.88
CA LYS A 37 15.57 -28.90 26.02
C LYS A 37 14.77 -27.86 26.82
N GLN A 38 14.36 -28.22 28.03
CA GLN A 38 13.47 -27.46 28.89
C GLN A 38 14.20 -26.37 29.68
N CYS A 39 15.53 -26.42 29.74
CA CYS A 39 16.37 -25.41 30.38
C CYS A 39 16.78 -24.29 29.42
N LEU A 40 16.54 -24.45 28.12
CA LEU A 40 16.78 -23.41 27.13
C LEU A 40 15.51 -22.59 26.97
N ASP A 41 15.65 -21.27 27.08
CA ASP A 41 14.55 -20.33 26.84
C ASP A 41 13.94 -20.53 25.46
N ASN A 42 12.62 -20.35 25.36
CA ASN A 42 11.93 -20.47 24.11
C ASN A 42 12.45 -19.36 23.15
N PRO A 43 13.09 -19.71 22.01
CA PRO A 43 13.66 -18.72 21.12
C PRO A 43 12.57 -17.81 20.52
N TRP A 44 11.33 -18.30 20.39
CA TRP A 44 10.20 -17.48 19.96
C TRP A 44 9.73 -16.49 21.03
N SER A 45 9.82 -16.81 22.32
CA SER A 45 9.47 -15.84 23.37
C SER A 45 10.54 -14.76 23.51
N ALA A 46 11.82 -15.15 23.39
CA ALA A 46 12.93 -14.20 23.33
C ALA A 46 12.78 -13.28 22.11
N PHE A 47 12.54 -13.86 20.93
CA PHE A 47 12.30 -13.11 19.71
C PHE A 47 11.09 -12.17 19.80
N ALA A 48 9.95 -12.63 20.35
CA ALA A 48 8.77 -11.78 20.52
C ALA A 48 9.03 -10.57 21.45
N THR A 49 9.95 -10.72 22.40
CA THR A 49 10.33 -9.66 23.34
C THR A 49 11.30 -8.67 22.71
N GLU A 50 12.29 -9.15 21.97
CA GLU A 50 13.29 -8.33 21.28
C GLU A 50 12.71 -7.63 20.04
N HIS A 51 11.77 -8.29 19.36
CA HIS A 51 11.22 -7.89 18.07
C HIS A 51 9.69 -7.97 18.08
N PRO A 52 9.01 -6.95 18.64
CA PRO A 52 7.55 -6.90 18.63
C PRO A 52 7.00 -6.76 17.21
N ALA A 53 5.70 -7.06 17.05
CA ALA A 53 5.00 -6.85 15.79
C ALA A 53 5.18 -5.41 15.28
N GLY A 54 5.50 -5.28 14.00
CA GLY A 54 5.83 -4.03 13.33
C GLY A 54 7.33 -3.73 13.22
N SER A 55 8.20 -4.51 13.88
CA SER A 55 9.65 -4.41 13.73
C SER A 55 10.11 -4.80 12.32
N VAL A 56 11.15 -4.12 11.84
CA VAL A 56 11.79 -4.39 10.55
C VAL A 56 13.12 -5.10 10.81
N LEU A 57 13.34 -6.20 10.11
CA LEU A 57 14.50 -7.07 10.27
C LEU A 57 15.06 -7.45 8.90
N GLU A 58 16.34 -7.77 8.87
CA GLU A 58 16.97 -8.40 7.73
C GLU A 58 17.06 -9.91 8.00
N GLY A 59 16.68 -10.72 7.02
CA GLY A 59 16.69 -12.16 7.13
C GLY A 59 17.11 -12.83 5.83
N GLU A 60 17.63 -14.05 5.94
CA GLU A 60 18.13 -14.82 4.80
C GLU A 60 17.04 -15.77 4.29
N VAL A 61 16.78 -15.77 2.98
CA VAL A 61 15.81 -16.70 2.37
C VAL A 61 16.34 -18.13 2.50
N LYS A 62 15.72 -18.95 3.37
CA LYS A 62 16.07 -20.36 3.51
C LYS A 62 15.44 -21.22 2.44
N ASN A 63 14.15 -21.00 2.17
CA ASN A 63 13.41 -21.81 1.22
C ASN A 63 12.22 -21.05 0.62
N ARG A 64 11.83 -21.44 -0.59
CA ARG A 64 10.62 -20.97 -1.26
C ARG A 64 9.68 -22.15 -1.51
N THR A 65 8.40 -21.96 -1.27
CA THR A 65 7.35 -22.94 -1.53
C THR A 65 6.21 -22.27 -2.31
N GLU A 66 5.28 -23.05 -2.85
CA GLU A 66 4.12 -22.52 -3.59
C GLU A 66 3.22 -21.62 -2.73
N PHE A 67 3.28 -21.76 -1.40
CA PHE A 67 2.43 -21.02 -0.47
C PHE A 67 3.13 -19.78 0.14
N GLY A 68 4.44 -19.63 -0.05
CA GLY A 68 5.18 -18.52 0.54
C GLY A 68 6.70 -18.66 0.57
N LEU A 69 7.34 -17.68 1.21
CA LEU A 69 8.79 -17.58 1.34
C LEU A 69 9.19 -17.78 2.81
N PHE A 70 10.13 -18.68 3.07
CA PHE A 70 10.69 -18.90 4.40
C PHE A 70 11.99 -18.13 4.55
N VAL A 71 11.99 -17.20 5.50
CA VAL A 71 13.11 -16.33 5.80
C VAL A 71 13.62 -16.68 7.19
N GLY A 72 14.91 -17.01 7.28
CA GLY A 72 15.61 -17.22 8.54
C GLY A 72 15.91 -15.87 9.18
N LEU A 73 15.49 -15.71 10.42
CA LEU A 73 15.70 -14.50 11.22
C LEU A 73 16.81 -14.73 12.25
N PRO A 74 17.38 -13.65 12.81
CA PRO A 74 18.27 -13.76 13.98
C PRO A 74 17.58 -14.50 15.13
N GLY A 75 18.34 -15.30 15.87
CA GLY A 75 17.81 -16.14 16.96
C GLY A 75 17.39 -17.56 16.57
N ASP A 76 17.84 -18.04 15.40
CA ASP A 76 17.53 -19.40 14.88
C ASP A 76 16.01 -19.66 14.71
N VAL A 77 15.22 -18.59 14.56
CA VAL A 77 13.78 -18.69 14.27
C VAL A 77 13.51 -18.48 12.79
N ASP A 78 12.49 -19.17 12.30
CA ASP A 78 12.06 -19.09 10.91
C ASP A 78 10.74 -18.32 10.82
N GLY A 79 10.71 -17.34 9.92
CA GLY A 79 9.50 -16.60 9.58
C GLY A 79 8.99 -16.98 8.19
N MET A 80 7.67 -16.87 8.00
CA MET A 80 7.01 -17.17 6.74
C MET A 80 6.36 -15.91 6.18
N VAL A 81 6.69 -15.56 4.95
CA VAL A 81 6.01 -14.53 4.16
C VAL A 81 4.96 -15.20 3.29
N HIS A 82 3.71 -14.77 3.38
CA HIS A 82 2.65 -15.27 2.53
C HIS A 82 2.80 -14.71 1.11
N LEU A 83 2.34 -15.45 0.09
CA LEU A 83 2.35 -15.01 -1.31
C LEU A 83 1.61 -13.68 -1.54
N SER A 84 0.58 -13.40 -0.75
CA SER A 84 -0.15 -12.13 -0.77
C SER A 84 0.63 -10.96 -0.17
N ASP A 85 1.76 -11.21 0.49
CA ASP A 85 2.58 -10.22 1.19
C ASP A 85 3.94 -9.97 0.53
N LEU A 86 4.14 -10.49 -0.69
CA LEU A 86 5.36 -10.32 -1.49
C LEU A 86 5.34 -9.03 -2.33
N ASP A 87 4.35 -8.84 -3.20
CA ASP A 87 4.29 -7.72 -4.14
C ASP A 87 2.85 -7.19 -4.29
N TRP A 88 2.71 -5.88 -4.43
CA TRP A 88 1.44 -5.17 -4.59
C TRP A 88 0.91 -5.22 -6.03
N ASN A 89 1.80 -5.27 -7.00
CA ASN A 89 1.48 -5.09 -8.43
C ASN A 89 1.47 -6.41 -9.19
N ARG A 90 2.20 -7.42 -8.72
CA ARG A 90 2.34 -8.72 -9.38
C ARG A 90 1.68 -9.85 -8.58
N PRO A 91 1.12 -10.87 -9.26
CA PRO A 91 0.63 -12.07 -8.57
C PRO A 91 1.78 -12.76 -7.83
N GLY A 92 1.49 -13.23 -6.61
CA GLY A 92 2.51 -13.76 -5.69
C GLY A 92 3.37 -14.89 -6.27
N GLU A 93 2.82 -15.70 -7.20
CA GLU A 93 3.56 -16.75 -7.90
C GLU A 93 4.76 -16.22 -8.70
N GLN A 94 4.60 -15.10 -9.41
CA GLN A 94 5.68 -14.47 -10.17
C GLN A 94 6.67 -13.77 -9.24
N ALA A 95 6.17 -13.18 -8.14
CA ALA A 95 7.02 -12.50 -7.17
C ALA A 95 7.94 -13.46 -6.40
N ILE A 96 7.58 -14.74 -6.23
CA ILE A 96 8.42 -15.76 -5.58
C ILE A 96 9.67 -16.08 -6.43
N GLU A 97 9.59 -15.98 -7.76
CA GLU A 97 10.73 -16.28 -8.65
C GLU A 97 11.87 -15.28 -8.49
N ASP A 98 11.57 -14.03 -8.15
CA ASP A 98 12.54 -12.95 -7.91
C ASP A 98 13.41 -13.19 -6.66
N TYR A 99 13.03 -14.13 -5.78
CA TYR A 99 13.76 -14.44 -4.54
C TYR A 99 14.53 -15.77 -4.63
N GLU A 100 15.84 -15.70 -4.43
CA GLU A 100 16.74 -16.85 -4.40
C GLU A 100 17.05 -17.33 -2.98
N ARG A 101 17.37 -18.62 -2.83
CA ARG A 101 17.83 -19.17 -1.54
C ARG A 101 19.19 -18.56 -1.19
N GLY A 102 19.34 -18.07 0.03
CA GLY A 102 20.55 -17.41 0.53
C GLY A 102 20.59 -15.90 0.33
N GLN A 103 19.54 -15.32 -0.28
CA GLN A 103 19.44 -13.88 -0.43
C GLN A 103 19.04 -13.22 0.89
N SER A 104 19.73 -12.15 1.27
CA SER A 104 19.27 -11.26 2.36
C SER A 104 18.10 -10.42 1.88
N VAL A 105 16.99 -10.47 2.60
CA VAL A 105 15.78 -9.68 2.36
C VAL A 105 15.39 -8.94 3.63
N GLN A 106 14.96 -7.69 3.48
CA GLN A 106 14.29 -7.01 4.57
C GLN A 106 12.86 -7.54 4.68
N VAL A 107 12.42 -7.78 5.91
CA VAL A 107 11.08 -8.27 6.27
C VAL A 107 10.54 -7.51 7.48
N LYS A 108 9.24 -7.26 7.51
CA LYS A 108 8.54 -6.71 8.66
C LYS A 108 7.81 -7.81 9.40
N VAL A 109 7.91 -7.82 10.73
CA VAL A 109 7.15 -8.74 11.58
C VAL A 109 5.70 -8.29 11.61
N LEU A 110 4.77 -9.15 11.19
CA LEU A 110 3.34 -8.89 11.25
C LEU A 110 2.71 -9.46 12.51
N ASP A 111 3.03 -10.70 12.79
CA ASP A 111 2.46 -11.45 13.89
C ASP A 111 3.44 -12.49 14.40
N VAL A 112 3.49 -12.68 15.72
CA VAL A 112 4.36 -13.65 16.38
C VAL A 112 3.50 -14.52 17.28
N ASP A 113 3.30 -15.76 16.88
CA ASP A 113 2.56 -16.78 17.64
C ASP A 113 3.57 -17.70 18.34
N VAL A 114 3.83 -17.41 19.62
CA VAL A 114 4.76 -18.16 20.47
C VAL A 114 4.25 -19.57 20.79
N GLU A 115 2.94 -19.78 20.83
CA GLU A 115 2.34 -21.09 21.11
C GLU A 115 2.50 -22.04 19.92
N LYS A 116 2.29 -21.53 18.70
CA LYS A 116 2.44 -22.31 17.47
C LYS A 116 3.85 -22.29 16.89
N GLU A 117 4.79 -21.60 17.51
CA GLU A 117 6.17 -21.43 17.01
C GLU A 117 6.19 -20.83 15.58
N ARG A 118 5.31 -19.85 15.30
CA ARG A 118 5.14 -19.26 13.97
C ARG A 118 5.32 -17.75 13.98
N ILE A 119 6.13 -17.25 13.03
CA ILE A 119 6.30 -15.81 12.79
C ILE A 119 5.79 -15.52 11.38
N SER A 120 4.79 -14.64 11.29
CA SER A 120 4.28 -14.13 10.02
C SER A 120 5.03 -12.87 9.65
N LEU A 121 5.63 -12.88 8.47
CA LEU A 121 6.43 -11.78 7.94
C LEU A 121 5.74 -11.16 6.71
N GLY A 122 6.03 -9.89 6.46
CA GLY A 122 5.58 -9.19 5.25
C GLY A 122 6.71 -8.38 4.61
N ILE A 123 6.79 -8.39 3.27
CA ILE A 123 7.75 -7.58 2.51
C ILE A 123 7.08 -6.28 2.04
N LYS A 124 5.77 -6.32 1.78
CA LYS A 124 4.94 -5.20 1.32
C LYS A 124 5.02 -3.90 2.13
N GLN A 125 5.31 -3.98 3.42
CA GLN A 125 5.29 -2.81 4.31
C GLN A 125 6.65 -2.09 4.42
N LEU A 126 7.67 -2.55 3.69
CA LEU A 126 9.04 -1.99 3.75
C LEU A 126 9.31 -0.97 2.67
N GLY A 127 8.77 -1.19 1.47
CA GLY A 127 8.63 -0.11 0.51
C GLY A 127 7.60 0.85 1.08
N GLY A 128 8.07 1.91 1.74
CA GLY A 128 7.23 3.03 2.18
C GLY A 128 6.21 3.32 1.09
N ASP A 129 4.94 3.38 1.48
CA ASP A 129 3.84 3.39 0.52
C ASP A 129 4.10 4.55 -0.46
N PRO A 130 4.29 4.29 -1.77
CA PRO A 130 4.35 5.36 -2.78
C PRO A 130 3.11 6.25 -2.70
N PHE A 131 2.05 5.75 -2.06
CA PHE A 131 0.80 6.41 -1.78
C PHE A 131 0.81 7.35 -0.55
N GLU A 132 1.73 7.17 0.41
CA GLU A 132 1.95 8.14 1.49
C GLU A 132 2.81 9.32 1.00
N GLU A 133 3.84 9.07 0.19
CA GLU A 133 4.60 10.14 -0.47
C GLU A 133 3.78 10.86 -1.55
N ALA A 134 3.12 10.12 -2.46
CA ALA A 134 2.21 10.72 -3.45
C ALA A 134 0.91 11.24 -2.83
N GLY A 135 0.59 10.89 -1.58
CA GLY A 135 -0.52 11.50 -0.84
C GLY A 135 -0.29 12.99 -0.54
N GLY A 136 0.98 13.42 -0.55
CA GLY A 136 1.37 14.83 -0.50
C GLY A 136 1.16 15.55 -1.84
N GLU A 137 1.57 14.92 -2.95
CA GLU A 137 1.64 15.54 -4.28
C GLU A 137 0.36 15.39 -5.11
N VAL A 138 -0.32 14.23 -5.03
CA VAL A 138 -1.52 13.91 -5.82
C VAL A 138 -2.78 14.07 -4.97
N ARG A 139 -3.23 15.33 -4.83
CA ARG A 139 -4.51 15.64 -4.16
C ARG A 139 -5.68 15.60 -5.14
N LYS A 140 -6.90 15.33 -4.66
CA LYS A 140 -8.12 15.45 -5.48
C LYS A 140 -8.18 16.87 -6.07
N GLY A 141 -8.27 16.99 -7.38
CA GLY A 141 -8.24 18.25 -8.11
C GLY A 141 -6.86 18.67 -8.65
N SER A 142 -5.78 17.95 -8.33
CA SER A 142 -4.48 18.15 -8.97
C SER A 142 -4.53 17.77 -10.45
N VAL A 143 -3.74 18.48 -11.26
CA VAL A 143 -3.48 18.17 -12.66
C VAL A 143 -2.26 17.27 -12.68
N VAL A 144 -2.38 16.11 -13.30
CA VAL A 144 -1.31 15.11 -13.41
C VAL A 144 -1.12 14.72 -14.86
N THR A 145 0.12 14.54 -15.27
CA THR A 145 0.45 14.00 -16.59
C THR A 145 0.44 12.47 -16.51
N CYS A 146 -0.41 11.85 -17.32
CA CYS A 146 -0.58 10.41 -17.38
C CYS A 146 -0.07 9.88 -18.73
N GLU A 147 0.54 8.70 -18.76
CA GLU A 147 0.89 7.96 -19.96
C GLU A 147 -0.10 6.81 -20.17
N VAL A 148 -0.67 6.66 -21.36
CA VAL A 148 -1.64 5.61 -21.66
C VAL A 148 -0.94 4.24 -21.71
N THR A 149 -1.34 3.31 -20.84
CA THR A 149 -0.81 1.94 -20.86
C THR A 149 -1.67 1.01 -21.71
N GLU A 150 -3.00 1.10 -21.57
CA GLU A 150 -3.92 0.20 -22.25
C GLU A 150 -5.23 0.90 -22.59
N VAL A 151 -5.76 0.65 -23.80
CA VAL A 151 -7.04 1.19 -24.26
C VAL A 151 -8.08 0.09 -24.19
N LYS A 152 -9.18 0.32 -23.45
CA LYS A 152 -10.31 -0.61 -23.28
C LYS A 152 -11.60 0.01 -23.83
N ASP A 153 -12.61 -0.81 -24.10
CA ASP A 153 -13.89 -0.33 -24.65
C ASP A 153 -14.66 0.61 -23.69
N ASN A 154 -14.44 0.41 -22.38
CA ASN A 154 -15.09 1.17 -21.31
C ASN A 154 -14.26 2.37 -20.80
N GLY A 155 -13.02 2.53 -21.26
CA GLY A 155 -12.10 3.56 -20.76
C GLY A 155 -10.64 3.29 -21.11
N ILE A 156 -9.76 4.09 -20.53
CA ILE A 156 -8.32 4.01 -20.78
C ILE A 156 -7.62 3.83 -19.43
N GLU A 157 -6.70 2.88 -19.38
CA GLU A 157 -5.78 2.70 -18.27
C GLU A 157 -4.54 3.53 -18.55
N VAL A 158 -4.19 4.39 -17.59
CA VAL A 158 -3.09 5.34 -17.70
C VAL A 158 -2.21 5.24 -16.47
N LYS A 159 -0.92 5.47 -16.64
CA LYS A 159 0.07 5.50 -15.58
C LYS A 159 0.46 6.95 -15.31
N ILE A 160 0.30 7.42 -14.07
CA ILE A 160 0.68 8.78 -13.66
C ILE A 160 2.20 8.84 -13.60
N VAL A 161 2.81 9.74 -14.37
CA VAL A 161 4.28 9.86 -14.46
C VAL A 161 4.88 10.29 -13.12
N ASP A 162 4.19 11.20 -12.40
CA ASP A 162 4.70 11.78 -11.16
C ASP A 162 4.64 10.84 -9.95
N ALA A 163 3.75 9.84 -9.97
CA ALA A 163 3.50 8.99 -8.81
C ALA A 163 3.74 7.49 -9.04
N ASP A 164 4.12 7.10 -10.27
CA ASP A 164 4.20 5.69 -10.71
C ASP A 164 2.89 4.89 -10.47
N LEU A 165 1.76 5.59 -10.29
CA LEU A 165 0.46 5.00 -9.96
C LEU A 165 -0.34 4.70 -11.22
N THR A 166 -1.08 3.58 -11.21
CA THR A 166 -2.07 3.28 -12.24
C THR A 166 -3.41 3.98 -11.94
N ALA A 167 -3.98 4.58 -12.98
CA ALA A 167 -5.24 5.30 -12.94
C ALA A 167 -6.14 4.86 -14.10
N PHE A 168 -7.45 5.00 -13.89
CA PHE A 168 -8.45 4.63 -14.89
C PHE A 168 -9.28 5.85 -15.31
N ILE A 169 -9.26 6.17 -16.60
CA ILE A 169 -10.09 7.19 -17.24
C ILE A 169 -11.32 6.50 -17.83
N ARG A 170 -12.52 6.87 -17.39
CA ARG A 170 -13.75 6.33 -17.97
C ARG A 170 -14.02 6.97 -19.33
N ARG A 171 -14.76 6.26 -20.19
CA ARG A 171 -15.18 6.82 -21.48
C ARG A 171 -15.88 8.19 -21.37
N ALA A 172 -16.70 8.39 -20.36
CA ALA A 172 -17.42 9.64 -20.11
C ALA A 172 -16.51 10.80 -19.65
N ASP A 173 -15.28 10.49 -19.26
CA ASP A 173 -14.29 11.39 -18.68
C ASP A 173 -13.14 11.72 -19.67
N LEU A 174 -13.16 11.14 -20.88
CA LEU A 174 -12.16 11.37 -21.93
C LEU A 174 -12.28 12.74 -22.60
N ALA A 175 -13.50 13.26 -22.75
CA ALA A 175 -13.76 14.53 -23.42
C ALA A 175 -15.09 15.13 -22.96
N ARG A 176 -15.21 16.47 -23.05
CA ARG A 176 -16.47 17.19 -22.82
C ARG A 176 -17.56 16.74 -23.79
N ASP A 177 -17.22 16.67 -25.07
CA ASP A 177 -18.15 16.36 -26.14
C ASP A 177 -18.34 14.86 -26.33
N ARG A 178 -19.61 14.44 -26.41
CA ARG A 178 -19.98 13.04 -26.54
C ARG A 178 -19.46 12.39 -27.84
N GLY A 179 -19.17 13.20 -28.86
CA GLY A 179 -18.56 12.76 -30.12
C GLY A 179 -17.08 12.38 -30.00
N ASP A 180 -16.37 13.02 -29.06
CA ASP A 180 -14.93 12.87 -28.83
C ASP A 180 -14.59 11.91 -27.67
N GLN A 181 -15.60 11.33 -27.02
CA GLN A 181 -15.47 10.29 -26.00
C GLN A 181 -15.14 8.91 -26.61
N ARG A 182 -14.16 8.86 -27.52
CA ARG A 182 -13.71 7.65 -28.21
C ARG A 182 -12.37 7.20 -27.61
N PRO A 183 -12.30 6.02 -26.98
CA PRO A 183 -11.04 5.45 -26.52
C PRO A 183 -10.01 5.29 -27.65
N GLU A 184 -10.51 4.99 -28.86
CA GLU A 184 -9.74 4.84 -30.11
C GLU A 184 -8.91 6.08 -30.50
N ARG A 185 -9.21 7.25 -29.92
CA ARG A 185 -8.46 8.49 -30.20
C ARG A 185 -7.05 8.47 -29.59
N PHE A 186 -6.84 7.65 -28.57
CA PHE A 186 -5.61 7.61 -27.79
C PHE A 186 -4.83 6.35 -28.12
N ALA A 187 -3.52 6.47 -28.27
CA ALA A 187 -2.62 5.34 -28.47
C ALA A 187 -1.93 4.93 -27.16
N ALA A 188 -1.56 3.66 -27.03
CA ALA A 188 -0.69 3.21 -25.94
C ALA A 188 0.68 3.93 -26.04
N GLY A 189 1.11 4.56 -24.95
CA GLY A 189 2.30 5.40 -24.83
C GLY A 189 2.05 6.90 -25.01
N GLU A 190 0.81 7.33 -25.28
CA GLU A 190 0.50 8.76 -25.40
C GLU A 190 0.43 9.44 -24.03
N ARG A 191 0.98 10.65 -23.93
CA ARG A 191 0.95 11.45 -22.71
C ARG A 191 -0.25 12.38 -22.74
N VAL A 192 -1.10 12.28 -21.73
CA VAL A 192 -2.33 13.06 -21.57
C VAL A 192 -2.37 13.72 -20.19
N ASP A 193 -2.73 14.99 -20.17
CA ASP A 193 -2.94 15.70 -18.91
C ASP A 193 -4.38 15.47 -18.44
N ALA A 194 -4.54 15.06 -17.18
CA ALA A 194 -5.84 14.78 -16.60
C ALA A 194 -5.92 15.28 -15.16
N ARG A 195 -7.12 15.64 -14.73
CA ARG A 195 -7.37 16.05 -13.35
C ARG A 195 -7.83 14.86 -12.52
N VAL A 196 -7.27 14.71 -11.32
CA VAL A 196 -7.68 13.66 -10.37
C VAL A 196 -9.07 13.96 -9.81
N THR A 197 -10.07 13.14 -10.14
CA THR A 197 -11.44 13.30 -9.65
C THR A 197 -11.67 12.53 -8.36
N GLN A 198 -11.17 11.29 -8.32
CA GLN A 198 -11.34 10.40 -7.19
C GLN A 198 -10.03 9.68 -6.88
N PHE A 199 -9.70 9.66 -5.59
CA PHE A 199 -8.52 9.00 -5.05
C PHE A 199 -9.00 8.08 -3.92
N ASP A 200 -8.98 6.77 -4.17
CA ASP A 200 -9.35 5.77 -3.18
C ASP A 200 -8.09 5.14 -2.58
N ARG A 201 -7.79 5.53 -1.32
CA ARG A 201 -6.62 5.03 -0.59
C ARG A 201 -6.73 3.57 -0.17
N LYS A 202 -7.95 3.04 -0.03
CA LYS A 202 -8.14 1.66 0.44
C LYS A 202 -7.99 0.65 -0.69
N ASN A 203 -8.46 1.00 -1.88
CA ASN A 203 -8.41 0.13 -3.05
C ASN A 203 -7.26 0.43 -4.01
N ARG A 204 -6.42 1.44 -3.71
CA ARG A 204 -5.32 1.88 -4.58
C ARG A 204 -5.79 2.21 -6.00
N LYS A 205 -7.00 2.78 -6.09
CA LYS A 205 -7.61 3.16 -7.36
C LYS A 205 -7.62 4.67 -7.47
N VAL A 206 -7.00 5.18 -8.53
CA VAL A 206 -7.06 6.58 -8.91
C VAL A 206 -7.95 6.70 -10.14
N SER A 207 -8.90 7.62 -10.12
CA SER A 207 -9.70 8.00 -11.28
C SER A 207 -9.31 9.40 -11.69
N VAL A 208 -8.90 9.54 -12.94
CA VAL A 208 -8.52 10.81 -13.56
C VAL A 208 -9.47 11.11 -14.72
N SER A 209 -9.68 12.39 -15.00
CA SER A 209 -10.63 12.87 -16.00
C SER A 209 -10.05 14.07 -16.73
N ILE A 210 -10.00 13.97 -18.06
CA ILE A 210 -9.56 15.03 -18.97
C ILE A 210 -10.66 16.10 -19.04
N LYS A 211 -11.94 15.66 -19.07
CA LYS A 211 -13.10 16.56 -18.98
C LYS A 211 -13.06 17.44 -17.74
N ALA A 212 -12.66 16.89 -16.59
CA ALA A 212 -12.59 17.65 -15.35
C ALA A 212 -11.47 18.71 -15.35
N LEU A 213 -10.41 18.51 -16.14
CA LEU A 213 -9.36 19.50 -16.36
C LEU A 213 -9.92 20.66 -17.19
N GLU A 214 -10.50 20.38 -18.35
CA GLU A 214 -11.07 21.39 -19.26
C GLU A 214 -12.15 22.24 -18.58
N MET A 215 -13.07 21.61 -17.84
CA MET A 215 -14.12 22.32 -17.10
C MET A 215 -13.57 23.19 -15.97
N ALA A 216 -12.41 22.83 -15.42
CA ALA A 216 -11.78 23.60 -14.38
C ALA A 216 -11.05 24.83 -14.93
N GLU A 217 -10.30 24.65 -16.02
CA GLU A 217 -9.67 25.76 -16.73
C GLU A 217 -10.72 26.75 -17.25
N GLU A 218 -11.84 26.25 -17.80
CA GLU A 218 -12.94 27.11 -18.24
C GLU A 218 -13.59 27.83 -17.05
N LYS A 219 -13.80 27.15 -15.91
CA LYS A 219 -14.35 27.79 -14.70
C LYS A 219 -13.42 28.85 -14.14
N GLU A 220 -12.11 28.60 -14.15
CA GLU A 220 -11.09 29.54 -13.69
C GLU A 220 -10.98 30.73 -14.64
N ALA A 221 -11.03 30.49 -15.96
CA ALA A 221 -11.10 31.53 -16.98
C ALA A 221 -12.38 32.38 -16.85
N ILE A 222 -13.56 31.76 -16.64
CA ILE A 222 -14.82 32.47 -16.41
C ILE A 222 -14.77 33.28 -15.10
N ALA A 223 -14.14 32.77 -14.05
CA ALA A 223 -13.98 33.52 -12.80
C ALA A 223 -13.03 34.72 -12.97
N GLN A 224 -11.96 34.55 -13.75
CA GLN A 224 -10.98 35.59 -14.00
C GLN A 224 -11.55 36.68 -14.93
N TYR A 225 -12.20 36.30 -16.04
CA TYR A 225 -12.85 37.23 -16.98
C TYR A 225 -14.18 37.80 -16.48
N GLY A 226 -14.94 37.05 -15.68
CA GLY A 226 -16.18 37.51 -15.05
C GLY A 226 -15.95 38.54 -13.94
N SER A 227 -14.72 38.66 -13.45
CA SER A 227 -14.35 39.66 -12.44
C SER A 227 -13.89 41.00 -13.02
N THR A 228 -13.69 41.13 -14.34
CA THR A 228 -13.05 42.32 -14.90
C THR A 228 -13.93 43.29 -15.68
N ASP A 229 -15.19 43.01 -16.04
CA ASP A 229 -16.02 44.07 -16.65
C ASP A 229 -17.54 43.83 -16.68
N SER A 230 -18.23 43.85 -15.53
CA SER A 230 -19.69 44.06 -15.49
C SER A 230 -20.14 44.56 -14.12
N GLY A 231 -19.71 45.78 -13.77
CA GLY A 231 -20.11 46.52 -12.57
C GLY A 231 -21.56 47.01 -12.54
N ALA A 232 -22.51 46.22 -13.06
CA ALA A 232 -23.93 46.36 -12.74
C ALA A 232 -24.64 45.08 -13.17
N SER A 233 -25.12 44.30 -12.21
CA SER A 233 -26.05 43.23 -12.54
C SER A 233 -27.33 43.88 -13.11
N LEU A 234 -28.02 43.19 -14.02
CA LEU A 234 -29.32 43.65 -14.53
C LEU A 234 -30.30 43.97 -13.37
N GLY A 235 -30.11 43.35 -12.20
CA GLY A 235 -30.84 43.61 -10.97
C GLY A 235 -30.49 44.94 -10.29
N ASP A 236 -29.25 45.40 -10.36
CA ASP A 236 -28.82 46.70 -9.80
C ASP A 236 -29.36 47.86 -10.63
N ILE A 237 -29.40 47.71 -11.96
CA ILE A 237 -29.94 48.73 -12.87
C ILE A 237 -31.48 48.82 -12.75
N LEU A 238 -32.16 47.66 -12.64
CA LEU A 238 -33.62 47.64 -12.45
C LEU A 238 -34.02 48.18 -11.06
N GLY A 239 -33.28 47.80 -10.01
CA GLY A 239 -33.54 48.23 -8.63
C GLY A 239 -33.30 49.73 -8.45
N ALA A 240 -32.26 50.29 -9.05
CA ALA A 240 -32.00 51.73 -9.04
C ALA A 240 -33.07 52.52 -9.80
N ALA A 241 -33.61 51.99 -10.90
CA ALA A 241 -34.71 52.62 -11.63
C ALA A 241 -36.05 52.56 -10.87
N LEU A 242 -36.30 51.48 -10.13
CA LEU A 242 -37.53 51.29 -9.36
C LEU A 242 -37.56 52.17 -8.09
N ASN A 243 -36.45 52.24 -7.35
CA ASN A 243 -36.34 53.13 -6.18
C ASN A 243 -36.46 54.61 -6.57
N LYS A 244 -35.89 55.01 -7.72
CA LYS A 244 -35.97 56.39 -8.21
C LYS A 244 -37.38 56.78 -8.69
N ALA A 245 -38.25 55.81 -8.97
CA ALA A 245 -39.67 56.04 -9.23
C ALA A 245 -40.48 56.15 -7.93
N GLN A 246 -40.15 55.36 -6.90
CA GLN A 246 -40.81 55.45 -5.58
C GLN A 246 -40.49 56.76 -4.84
N ASP A 247 -39.27 57.29 -4.94
CA ASP A 247 -38.91 58.57 -4.32
C ASP A 247 -39.59 59.79 -4.97
N LYS A 248 -40.10 59.68 -6.20
CA LYS A 248 -40.78 60.78 -6.90
C LYS A 248 -42.28 60.89 -6.61
N ASP A 249 -42.91 59.85 -6.10
CA ASP A 249 -44.33 59.87 -5.72
C ASP A 249 -44.56 60.30 -4.26
N GLY A 250 -43.49 60.48 -3.47
CA GLY A 250 -43.55 60.92 -2.07
C GLY A 250 -43.49 62.45 -1.84
N ASP A 251 -43.28 63.26 -2.87
CA ASP A 251 -43.03 64.72 -2.76
C ASP A 251 -44.14 65.58 -3.39
N LYS A 252 -45.38 65.08 -3.39
CA LYS A 252 -46.61 65.85 -3.67
C LYS A 252 -47.65 65.60 -2.60
N GLU A 253 -47.42 66.17 -1.43
CA GLU A 253 -48.51 66.74 -0.60
C GLU A 253 -49.02 68.04 -1.23
#